data_AF-A0A5K0Y5B5-F1
#
_entry.id   AF-A0A5K0Y5B5-F1
#
_cell.length_a   1.000
_cell.length_b   1.000
_cell.length_c   1.000
_cell.angle_alpha   90.00
_cell.angle_beta   90.00
_cell.angle_gamma   90.00
#
_symmetry.space_group_name_H-M   'P 1'
#
loop_
_entity.id
_entity.type
_entity.pdbx_description
1 polymer ?
#
loop_
_entity_poly.entity_id
_entity_poly.type
_entity_poly.pdbx_seq_one_letter_code
_entity_poly.pdbx_strand_id
1 'polypeptide(L)' 'ELKFLNLYGNKLMGTIPITFPNLPKLERLNIGQNHMHGNIPS' A
#
# COMPACT_ATOMS: atom_id res chain seq x y z
N GLU A 1 2.29 -11.80 -12.26
CA GLU A 1 2.94 -11.12 -11.12
C GLU A 1 2.43 -9.69 -11.03
N LEU A 2 2.21 -9.16 -9.82
CA LEU A 2 1.75 -7.78 -9.62
C LEU A 2 2.95 -6.86 -9.42
N LYS A 3 3.11 -5.86 -10.29
CA LYS A 3 4.21 -4.89 -10.26
C LYS A 3 3.80 -3.49 -9.81
N PHE A 4 2.56 -3.11 -10.09
CA PHE A 4 2.04 -1.77 -9.81
C PHE A 4 0.67 -1.90 -9.16
N LEU A 5 0.49 -1.27 -8.01
CA LEU A 5 -0.79 -1.17 -7.32
C LEU A 5 -1.10 0.31 -7.08
N ASN A 6 -2.15 0.81 -7.72
CA ASN A 6 -2.61 2.18 -7.55
C ASN A 6 -3.98 2.19 -6.89
N LEU A 7 -4.03 2.69 -5.66
CA LEU A 7 -5.21 2.85 -4.82
C LEU A 7 -5.46 4.33 -4.49
N TYR A 8 -4.87 5.24 -5.27
CA TYR A 8 -4.99 6.68 -5.05
C TYR A 8 -6.44 7.16 -5.02
N GLY A 9 -6.75 8.08 -4.09
CA GLY A 9 -8.05 8.77 -4.07
C GLY A 9 -9.22 7.92 -3.60
N ASN A 10 -8.96 6.88 -2.81
CA ASN A 10 -10.01 6.04 -2.23
C ASN A 10 -10.32 6.46 -0.78
N LYS A 11 -11.30 5.78 -0.17
CA LYS A 11 -11.68 5.96 1.24
C LYS A 11 -11.06 4.88 2.14
N LEU A 12 -9.89 4.36 1.77
CA LEU A 12 -9.22 3.31 2.56
C LEU A 12 -8.77 3.90 3.89
N MET A 13 -8.91 3.12 4.96
CA MET A 13 -8.55 3.48 6.33
C MET A 13 -7.77 2.33 6.96
N GLY A 14 -6.85 2.64 7.87
CA GLY A 14 -6.05 1.66 8.58
C GLY A 14 -4.55 1.86 8.36
N THR A 15 -3.78 0.80 8.59
CA THR A 15 -2.32 0.80 8.45
C THR A 15 -1.87 0.14 7.16
N ILE A 16 -0.63 0.41 6.75
CA ILE A 16 0.05 -0.33 5.68
C ILE A 16 0.34 -1.75 6.22
N PRO A 17 -0.26 -2.82 5.67
CA PRO A 17 -0.04 -4.17 6.18
C PRO A 17 1.42 -4.63 6.05
N ILE A 18 1.93 -5.30 7.10
CA ILE A 18 3.28 -5.90 7.13
C ILE A 18 3.46 -7.03 6.11
N THR A 19 2.39 -7.43 5.42
CA THR A 19 2.37 -8.50 4.44
C THR A 19 2.70 -8.04 3.03
N PHE A 20 2.96 -6.74 2.80
CA PHE A 20 3.45 -6.27 1.48
C PHE A 20 4.70 -7.00 0.96
N PRO A 21 5.65 -7.47 1.79
CA PRO A 21 6.74 -8.33 1.35
C PRO A 21 6.28 -9.64 0.66
N ASN A 22 5.04 -10.09 0.89
CA ASN A 22 4.45 -11.25 0.19
C ASN A 22 4.06 -10.94 -1.28
N LEU A 23 4.28 -9.71 -1.74
CA LEU A 23 4.21 -9.31 -3.13
C LEU A 23 5.64 -9.05 -3.66
N PRO A 24 6.45 -10.10 -3.88
CA PRO A 24 7.90 -10.00 -4.12
C PRO A 24 8.28 -9.29 -5.44
N LYS A 25 7.28 -8.96 -6.26
CA LYS A 25 7.42 -8.32 -7.56
C LYS A 25 6.79 -6.93 -7.59
N LEU A 26 6.19 -6.47 -6.48
CA LEU A 26 5.58 -5.15 -6.40
C LEU A 26 6.68 -4.09 -6.40
N GLU A 27 6.73 -3.31 -7.47
CA GLU A 27 7.72 -2.27 -7.70
C GLU A 27 7.17 -0.90 -7.29
N ARG A 28 5.85 -0.67 -7.41
CA ARG A 28 5.22 0.60 -7.02
C ARG A 28 3.87 0.40 -6.34
N LEU A 29 3.69 1.10 -5.22
CA LEU A 29 2.45 1.22 -4.49
C LEU A 29 2.07 2.70 -4.36
N ASN A 30 0.90 3.08 -4.88
CA ASN A 30 0.34 4.41 -4.65
C ASN A 30 -0.91 4.29 -3.79
N ILE A 31 -0.84 4.79 -2.56
CA ILE A 31 -1.93 4.84 -1.57
C ILE A 31 -2.25 6.28 -1.17
N GLY A 32 -1.76 7.27 -1.91
CA GLY A 32 -2.01 8.68 -1.63
C GLY A 32 -3.50 9.03 -1.67
N GLN A 33 -3.90 10.13 -1.02
CA GLN A 33 -5.31 10.51 -0.87
C GLN A 33 -6.19 9.36 -0.34
N ASN A 34 -5.73 8.72 0.74
CA ASN A 34 -6.51 7.80 1.57
C ASN A 34 -6.40 8.23 3.05
N HIS A 35 -7.16 7.59 3.92
CA HIS A 35 -7.19 7.84 5.37
C HIS A 35 -6.25 6.86 6.12
N MET A 36 -5.05 6.65 5.58
CA MET A 36 -4.04 5.75 6.13
C MET A 36 -3.39 6.36 7.37
N HIS A 37 -3.09 5.55 8.39
CA HIS A 37 -2.43 5.95 9.63
C HIS A 37 -1.39 4.91 10.08
N GLY A 38 -0.63 5.22 11.13
CA GLY A 38 0.43 4.34 11.65
C GLY A 38 1.76 4.47 10.90
N ASN A 39 2.65 3.50 11.13
CA ASN A 39 4.02 3.53 10.60
C ASN A 39 4.11 2.83 9.24
N ILE A 40 5.09 3.26 8.43
CA ILE A 40 5.52 2.52 7.25
C ILE A 40 6.26 1.27 7.76
N PRO A 41 5.84 0.04 7.38
CA PRO A 41 6.55 -1.19 7.72
C PRO A 41 7.96 -1.21 7.13
N SER A 42 8.90 -1.74 7.89
CA SER A 42 10.29 -2.02 7.47
C SER A 42 10.39 -3.21 6.53
#